data_AF-A0A7S3GST0-F1
#
_entry.id   AF-A0A7S3GST0-F1
#
_cell.length_a   1.000
_cell.length_b   1.000
_cell.length_c   1.000
_cell.angle_alpha   90.00
_cell.angle_beta   90.00
_cell.angle_gamma   90.00
#
_symmetry.space_group_name_H-M   'P 1'
#
loop_
_entity.id
_entity.type
_entity.pdbx_description
1 polymer ?
#
loop_
_entity_poly.entity_id
_entity_poly.type
_entity_poly.pdbx_seq_one_letter_code
_entity_poly.pdbx_strand_id
1 'polypeptide(L)'
;MNRSGRLGLLLFSSAVLVTTANLYMPFNQMLRRVRTARLRSDSADTEEGELVIQGTGSYSLGMWKLRTSTRKPSAEDVSCELEIINDLDEQVLVCWVTPKGELKHYIPINDKSIKDKSVSNVHLEYTYANDLFVCIRNVQPLPVRMKDITDDSFLFCYKPLRRKHRHTLTLSKTLKRRLLSLRGAREVLQVDRTCVPVESDADILDSTKKVYDTCKIDGFTVYYEPGVFAVLNFEHTIRADIAQLVCLLPRGACAKLQRDTHIYINKSLTYGTLRCPVVARGCCYHPLGGADWLKKNGLTVKKEGCVEIFDAEGYLNSNHHWGTGGVLVHEFSHVFHNKFCEDGYDNPNIRDAYNVAMGKKLYDNVRVHG
;
A
#
# COMPACT_ATOMS: atom_id res chain seq x y z
N MET A 1 4.73 67.60 44.41
CA MET A 1 5.78 66.58 44.60
C MET A 1 6.37 66.24 43.24
N ASN A 2 7.70 66.41 43.09
CA ASN A 2 8.70 65.78 42.20
C ASN A 2 8.27 65.17 40.84
N ARG A 3 8.82 65.66 39.69
CA ARG A 3 10.07 65.22 39.00
C ARG A 3 9.96 63.77 38.48
N SER A 4 10.23 63.34 37.24
CA SER A 4 11.06 63.78 36.08
C SER A 4 10.55 63.00 34.85
N GLY A 5 10.56 63.51 33.61
CA GLY A 5 11.69 63.51 32.64
C GLY A 5 11.38 62.55 31.46
N ARG A 6 11.11 63.01 30.23
CA ARG A 6 12.07 63.35 29.13
C ARG A 6 13.02 62.17 28.83
N LEU A 7 13.13 61.61 27.63
CA LEU A 7 13.61 62.15 26.33
C LEU A 7 13.46 60.99 25.32
N GLY A 8 13.05 61.11 24.05
CA GLY A 8 13.61 61.90 22.94
C GLY A 8 14.00 60.90 21.82
N LEU A 9 13.25 60.76 20.73
CA LEU A 9 13.31 61.53 19.46
C LEU A 9 14.53 61.20 18.55
N LEU A 10 14.18 60.81 17.31
CA LEU A 10 14.88 61.03 16.03
C LEU A 10 16.05 60.08 15.65
N LEU A 11 16.28 59.71 14.38
CA LEU A 11 16.20 60.50 13.14
C LEU A 11 15.95 59.62 11.88
N PHE A 12 15.12 60.16 10.97
CA PHE A 12 15.28 60.26 9.50
C PHE A 12 15.20 58.98 8.63
N SER A 13 14.11 58.73 7.91
CA SER A 13 13.55 59.43 6.72
C SER A 13 14.12 58.94 5.37
N SER A 14 13.22 58.31 4.64
CA SER A 14 13.02 58.28 3.19
C SER A 14 13.78 59.35 2.37
N ALA A 15 14.38 58.91 1.24
CA ALA A 15 14.35 59.63 -0.03
C ALA A 15 14.65 58.66 -1.19
N VAL A 16 13.65 58.40 -2.05
CA VAL A 16 13.57 58.83 -3.47
C VAL A 16 14.33 57.86 -4.41
N LEU A 17 13.63 56.93 -5.09
CA LEU A 17 12.97 57.06 -6.42
C LEU A 17 13.90 57.58 -7.54
N VAL A 18 13.66 57.07 -8.77
CA VAL A 18 14.31 57.34 -10.07
C VAL A 18 15.36 56.28 -10.46
N THR A 19 15.24 55.49 -11.52
CA THR A 19 14.20 55.24 -12.53
C THR A 19 14.64 54.02 -13.36
N THR A 20 13.66 53.17 -13.68
CA THR A 20 13.37 52.53 -14.98
C THR A 20 14.45 51.78 -15.78
N ALA A 21 14.05 50.56 -16.14
CA ALA A 21 13.87 50.07 -17.52
C ALA A 21 14.71 48.85 -17.90
N ASN A 22 13.96 47.83 -18.35
CA ASN A 22 14.28 46.90 -19.44
C ASN A 22 15.59 46.11 -19.35
N LEU A 23 15.47 44.79 -19.18
CA LEU A 23 15.61 43.88 -20.32
C LEU A 23 15.32 42.43 -19.93
N TYR A 24 14.32 41.89 -20.62
CA TYR A 24 14.21 40.49 -21.00
C TYR A 24 15.51 40.01 -21.66
N MET A 25 16.09 38.89 -21.20
CA MET A 25 16.62 37.76 -22.02
C MET A 25 17.51 36.81 -21.18
N PRO A 26 17.64 35.53 -21.59
CA PRO A 26 18.01 34.40 -20.75
C PRO A 26 19.51 34.15 -20.71
N PHE A 27 20.02 33.73 -19.55
CA PHE A 27 21.38 33.21 -19.40
C PHE A 27 21.43 31.71 -19.77
N ASN A 28 21.40 31.44 -21.08
CA ASN A 28 22.01 30.23 -21.62
C ASN A 28 23.48 30.53 -21.91
N GLN A 29 24.35 29.60 -21.52
CA GLN A 29 25.81 29.58 -21.73
C GLN A 29 26.65 30.45 -20.76
N MET A 30 27.01 29.85 -19.63
CA MET A 30 28.35 30.07 -19.08
C MET A 30 29.02 28.72 -18.87
N LEU A 31 29.80 28.34 -19.89
CA LEU A 31 30.66 27.16 -19.91
C LEU A 31 31.72 27.25 -18.81
N ARG A 32 31.54 26.49 -17.72
CA ARG A 32 32.67 25.91 -16.99
C ARG A 32 32.78 24.44 -17.37
N ARG A 33 33.78 24.12 -18.18
CA ARG A 33 34.32 22.75 -18.29
C ARG A 33 34.83 22.34 -16.91
N VAL A 34 33.96 21.70 -16.12
CA VAL A 34 34.40 20.88 -15.00
C VAL A 34 34.66 19.50 -15.56
N ARG A 35 35.92 19.06 -15.49
CA ARG A 35 36.33 17.70 -15.81
C ARG A 35 35.46 16.74 -14.98
N THR A 36 34.65 15.93 -15.66
CA THR A 36 34.04 14.74 -15.07
C THR A 36 35.15 13.84 -14.54
N ALA A 37 35.23 13.70 -13.22
CA ALA A 37 35.98 12.62 -12.61
C ALA A 37 35.31 11.31 -13.05
N ARG A 38 36.06 10.47 -13.77
CA ARG A 38 35.66 9.07 -13.99
C ARG A 38 35.63 8.38 -12.63
N LEU A 39 34.44 8.14 -12.11
CA LEU A 39 34.22 7.10 -11.12
C LEU A 39 34.36 5.77 -11.86
N ARG A 40 35.45 5.05 -11.58
CA ARG A 40 35.58 3.62 -11.89
C ARG A 40 34.52 2.88 -11.08
N SER A 41 33.55 2.29 -11.76
CA SER A 41 32.74 1.20 -11.21
C SER A 41 33.35 -0.12 -11.67
N ASP A 42 34.33 -0.62 -10.92
CA ASP A 42 34.76 -2.02 -11.03
C ASP A 42 33.75 -2.87 -10.24
N SER A 43 32.65 -3.26 -10.89
CA SER A 43 31.92 -4.51 -10.59
C SER A 43 31.02 -4.84 -11.78
N ALA A 44 31.36 -5.94 -12.46
CA ALA A 44 30.52 -6.58 -13.43
C ALA A 44 29.33 -7.22 -12.68
N ASP A 45 28.12 -6.67 -12.85
CA ASP A 45 26.80 -7.36 -12.75
C ASP A 45 25.56 -6.44 -12.67
N THR A 46 25.65 -5.13 -12.94
CA THR A 46 24.53 -4.21 -12.69
C THR A 46 23.54 -4.04 -13.85
N GLU A 47 22.94 -5.14 -14.33
CA GLU A 47 21.68 -5.10 -15.12
C GLU A 47 20.46 -5.46 -14.26
N GLU A 48 20.15 -4.61 -13.27
CA GLU A 48 19.11 -4.87 -12.26
C GLU A 48 17.92 -3.88 -12.33
N GLY A 49 17.89 -3.01 -13.33
CA GLY A 49 16.89 -1.95 -13.48
C GLY A 49 17.53 -0.59 -13.71
N GLU A 50 16.79 0.32 -14.34
CA GLU A 50 17.22 1.72 -14.52
C GLU A 50 16.56 2.57 -13.42
N LEU A 51 17.36 3.03 -12.45
CA LEU A 51 16.93 3.91 -11.36
C LEU A 51 17.53 5.31 -11.59
N VAL A 52 16.67 6.32 -11.65
CA VAL A 52 17.07 7.73 -11.78
C VAL A 52 16.64 8.48 -10.53
N ILE A 53 17.61 9.07 -9.82
CA ILE A 53 17.41 9.86 -8.59
C ILE A 53 17.83 11.31 -8.85
N GLN A 54 17.12 12.24 -8.23
CA GLN A 54 17.45 13.67 -8.24
C GLN A 54 18.91 13.94 -7.83
N GLY A 55 19.59 14.87 -8.53
CA GLY A 55 20.91 15.37 -8.15
C GLY A 55 22.11 14.50 -8.59
N THR A 56 21.87 13.35 -9.21
CA THR A 56 22.88 12.71 -10.06
C THR A 56 22.99 13.52 -11.35
N GLY A 57 24.19 13.83 -11.84
CA GLY A 57 24.40 14.70 -13.00
C GLY A 57 23.79 14.22 -14.34
N SER A 58 23.02 13.12 -14.33
CA SER A 58 22.15 12.72 -15.45
C SER A 58 20.77 13.39 -15.43
N TYR A 59 20.42 14.11 -14.36
CA TYR A 59 19.18 14.87 -14.22
C TYR A 59 19.23 16.21 -14.99
N SER A 60 19.59 16.15 -16.28
CA SER A 60 19.33 17.25 -17.19
C SER A 60 18.03 16.95 -17.91
N LEU A 61 17.04 17.85 -17.80
CA LEU A 61 15.74 17.86 -18.50
C LEU A 61 15.80 17.73 -20.04
N GLY A 62 16.96 17.43 -20.62
CA GLY A 62 17.20 17.23 -22.05
C GLY A 62 17.13 15.76 -22.45
N MET A 63 16.05 15.40 -23.13
CA MET A 63 15.85 14.15 -23.89
C MET A 63 15.77 12.85 -23.09
N TRP A 64 14.63 12.64 -22.44
CA TRP A 64 14.12 11.29 -22.25
C TRP A 64 13.84 10.68 -23.63
N LYS A 65 14.74 9.85 -24.16
CA LYS A 65 14.43 8.99 -25.30
C LYS A 65 13.47 7.91 -24.83
N LEU A 66 12.19 8.24 -24.91
CA LEU A 66 11.08 7.35 -24.71
C LEU A 66 11.28 6.08 -25.56
N ARG A 67 11.76 5.01 -24.95
CA ARG A 67 11.73 3.67 -25.56
C ARG A 67 10.31 3.17 -25.45
N THR A 68 9.49 3.49 -26.45
CA THR A 68 8.15 2.91 -26.59
C THR A 68 8.30 1.39 -26.72
N SER A 69 7.88 0.64 -25.71
CA SER A 69 7.57 -0.77 -25.89
C SER A 69 6.32 -0.83 -26.78
N THR A 70 6.48 -1.19 -28.05
CA THR A 70 5.38 -1.42 -29.00
C THR A 70 4.76 -2.82 -28.83
N ARG A 71 5.09 -3.53 -27.75
CA ARG A 71 4.72 -4.94 -27.57
C ARG A 71 3.27 -5.03 -27.10
N LYS A 72 2.45 -5.79 -27.83
CA LYS A 72 1.13 -6.20 -27.34
C LYS A 72 1.33 -7.14 -26.14
N PRO A 73 0.77 -6.84 -24.96
CA PRO A 73 0.86 -7.73 -23.82
C PRO A 73 0.12 -9.04 -24.14
N SER A 74 0.79 -10.18 -23.95
CA SER A 74 0.13 -11.49 -23.87
C SER A 74 -0.24 -11.77 -22.42
N ALA A 75 -1.25 -12.61 -22.17
CA ALA A 75 -1.72 -12.93 -20.82
C ALA A 75 -0.63 -13.61 -19.94
N GLU A 76 0.43 -14.13 -20.54
CA GLU A 76 1.59 -14.71 -19.83
C GLU A 76 2.67 -13.67 -19.48
N ASP A 77 2.49 -12.39 -19.83
CA ASP A 77 3.54 -11.37 -19.71
C ASP A 77 3.61 -10.68 -18.34
N VAL A 78 2.76 -10.95 -17.33
CA VAL A 78 2.99 -10.39 -15.98
C VAL A 78 4.34 -10.92 -15.51
N SER A 79 5.33 -10.04 -15.58
CA SER A 79 6.69 -10.49 -15.59
C SER A 79 7.45 -10.04 -14.36
N CYS A 80 6.93 -9.20 -13.48
CA CYS A 80 7.64 -8.88 -12.25
C CYS A 80 6.73 -8.34 -11.16
N GLU A 81 7.26 -8.33 -9.95
CA GLU A 81 6.66 -7.69 -8.79
C GLU A 81 7.49 -6.44 -8.49
N LEU A 82 6.83 -5.31 -8.22
CA LEU A 82 7.46 -4.06 -7.80
C LEU A 82 6.97 -3.71 -6.41
N GLU A 83 7.84 -3.88 -5.42
CA GLU A 83 7.59 -3.54 -4.03
C GLU A 83 8.23 -2.19 -3.72
N ILE A 84 7.48 -1.29 -3.09
CA ILE A 84 7.94 0.06 -2.76
C ILE A 84 7.68 0.29 -1.28
N ILE A 85 8.75 0.55 -0.53
CA ILE A 85 8.75 0.75 0.92
C ILE A 85 9.06 2.22 1.20
N ASN A 86 8.12 2.93 1.80
CA ASN A 86 8.26 4.34 2.13
C ASN A 86 8.69 4.54 3.59
N ASP A 87 10.00 4.66 3.83
CA ASP A 87 10.57 5.00 5.14
C ASP A 87 10.79 6.52 5.31
N LEU A 88 10.07 7.34 4.54
CA LEU A 88 9.98 8.77 4.75
C LEU A 88 8.92 9.09 5.80
N ASP A 89 9.02 10.28 6.40
CA ASP A 89 8.03 10.83 7.33
C ASP A 89 6.95 11.65 6.60
N GLU A 90 6.63 11.25 5.37
CA GLU A 90 5.61 11.88 4.52
C GLU A 90 5.04 10.88 3.51
N GLN A 91 3.76 11.06 3.15
CA GLN A 91 3.11 10.23 2.13
C GLN A 91 3.70 10.54 0.75
N VAL A 92 3.93 9.49 -0.04
CA VAL A 92 4.37 9.59 -1.43
C VAL A 92 3.34 9.00 -2.38
N LEU A 93 3.42 9.38 -3.66
CA LEU A 93 2.59 8.83 -4.73
C LEU A 93 3.48 8.10 -5.73
N VAL A 94 3.14 6.86 -6.02
CA VAL A 94 3.73 6.11 -7.14
C VAL A 94 2.77 6.16 -8.30
N CYS A 95 3.28 6.46 -9.49
CA CYS A 95 2.50 6.58 -10.71
C CYS A 95 3.11 5.71 -11.80
N TRP A 96 2.26 5.03 -12.56
CA TRP A 96 2.66 4.42 -13.83
C TRP A 96 2.73 5.48 -14.92
N VAL A 97 3.78 5.42 -15.75
CA VAL A 97 4.02 6.38 -16.82
C VAL A 97 3.74 5.70 -18.16
N THR A 98 2.71 6.18 -18.83
CA THR A 98 2.36 5.70 -20.17
C THR A 98 3.48 6.01 -21.18
N PRO A 99 3.49 5.37 -22.37
CA PRO A 99 4.38 5.76 -23.45
C PRO A 99 4.25 7.23 -23.86
N LYS A 100 3.12 7.92 -23.62
CA LYS A 100 3.00 9.35 -23.96
C LYS A 100 3.56 10.30 -22.87
N GLY A 101 4.10 9.72 -21.79
CA GLY A 101 4.54 10.46 -20.61
C GLY A 101 3.38 10.95 -19.73
N GLU A 102 2.17 10.43 -19.92
CA GLU A 102 1.03 10.69 -19.01
C GLU A 102 1.18 9.84 -17.75
N LEU A 103 0.85 10.42 -16.60
CA LEU A 103 0.82 9.72 -15.32
C LEU A 103 -0.56 9.09 -15.13
N LYS A 104 -0.56 7.84 -14.65
CA LYS A 104 -1.77 7.07 -14.32
C LYS A 104 -1.55 6.37 -12.99
N HIS A 105 -2.65 5.93 -12.38
CA HIS A 105 -2.68 5.13 -11.16
C HIS A 105 -1.86 5.80 -10.03
N TYR A 106 -2.33 6.95 -9.53
CA TYR A 106 -1.69 7.63 -8.40
C TYR A 106 -1.92 6.82 -7.13
N ILE A 107 -0.95 5.96 -6.81
CA ILE A 107 -1.04 5.04 -5.67
C ILE A 107 -0.37 5.71 -4.47
N PRO A 108 -1.14 6.07 -3.43
CA PRO A 108 -0.57 6.62 -2.21
C PRO A 108 0.12 5.53 -1.39
N ILE A 109 1.36 5.81 -0.97
CA ILE A 109 2.11 4.98 -0.02
C ILE A 109 2.32 5.79 1.24
N ASN A 110 1.76 5.29 2.35
CA ASN A 110 1.79 5.99 3.63
C ASN A 110 3.20 6.11 4.16
N ASP A 111 3.41 7.09 5.05
CA ASP A 111 4.68 7.25 5.74
C ASP A 111 4.89 6.18 6.81
N LYS A 112 6.12 6.07 7.30
CA LYS A 112 6.46 5.13 8.38
C LYS A 112 6.00 5.57 9.78
N SER A 113 5.36 6.74 9.92
CA SER A 113 5.07 7.31 11.24
C SER A 113 3.96 6.55 11.98
N ILE A 114 3.18 5.74 11.25
CA ILE A 114 2.13 4.86 11.77
C ILE A 114 2.78 3.62 12.42
N LYS A 115 3.12 3.75 13.70
CA LYS A 115 3.87 2.72 14.47
C LYS A 115 3.08 1.43 14.75
N ASP A 116 1.76 1.51 14.78
CA ASP A 116 0.89 0.37 15.07
C ASP A 116 0.69 -0.57 13.87
N LYS A 117 1.26 -0.22 12.70
CA LYS A 117 1.11 -0.96 11.43
C LYS A 117 -0.33 -1.12 10.98
N SER A 118 -1.26 -0.28 11.49
CA SER A 118 -2.65 -0.26 11.03
C SER A 118 -2.76 0.11 9.56
N VAL A 119 -1.76 0.82 9.04
CA VAL A 119 -1.64 1.17 7.63
C VAL A 119 -0.23 0.83 7.15
N SER A 120 -0.13 0.12 6.03
CA SER A 120 1.15 -0.27 5.44
C SER A 120 1.85 0.94 4.79
N ASN A 121 3.15 1.07 5.05
CA ASN A 121 4.07 1.93 4.28
C ASN A 121 4.72 1.17 3.11
N VAL A 122 4.21 -0.01 2.80
CA VAL A 122 4.66 -0.88 1.70
C VAL A 122 3.53 -1.00 0.68
N HIS A 123 3.86 -0.80 -0.59
CA HIS A 123 2.99 -1.09 -1.73
C HIS A 123 3.61 -2.18 -2.60
N LEU A 124 2.80 -3.14 -3.05
CA LEU A 124 3.21 -4.19 -3.98
C LEU A 124 2.38 -4.08 -5.26
N GLU A 125 3.07 -3.88 -6.39
CA GLU A 125 2.48 -3.80 -7.72
C GLU A 125 2.90 -5.01 -8.57
N TYR A 126 1.94 -5.64 -9.26
CA TYR A 126 2.23 -6.65 -10.27
C TYR A 126 2.31 -5.96 -11.65
N THR A 127 3.49 -5.99 -12.27
CA THR A 127 3.76 -5.16 -13.46
C THR A 127 4.56 -5.91 -14.53
N TYR A 128 4.79 -5.26 -15.66
CA TYR A 128 5.57 -5.77 -16.77
C TYR A 128 6.99 -5.20 -16.71
N ALA A 129 7.96 -6.04 -17.07
CA ALA A 129 9.32 -5.60 -17.25
C ALA A 129 9.32 -4.57 -18.37
N ASN A 130 10.01 -3.46 -18.13
CA ASN A 130 10.04 -2.24 -18.92
C ASN A 130 8.90 -1.24 -18.70
N ASP A 131 7.93 -1.50 -17.82
CA ASP A 131 7.04 -0.44 -17.38
C ASP A 131 7.83 0.66 -16.66
N LEU A 132 7.37 1.90 -16.78
CA LEU A 132 8.03 3.05 -16.17
C LEU A 132 7.20 3.55 -15.00
N PHE A 133 7.83 3.67 -13.84
CA PHE A 133 7.22 4.20 -12.64
C PHE A 133 7.93 5.46 -12.21
N VAL A 134 7.16 6.44 -11.74
CA VAL A 134 7.70 7.64 -11.09
C VAL A 134 7.11 7.74 -9.69
N CYS A 135 7.97 8.05 -8.73
CA CYS A 135 7.57 8.36 -7.37
C CYS A 135 7.71 9.86 -7.13
N ILE A 136 6.65 10.47 -6.63
CA ILE A 136 6.56 11.91 -6.36
C ILE A 136 6.00 12.14 -4.95
N ARG A 137 6.26 13.34 -4.40
CA ARG A 137 5.56 13.82 -3.20
C ARG A 137 4.06 13.99 -3.50
N ASN A 138 3.21 13.82 -2.49
CA ASN A 138 1.78 14.10 -2.63
C ASN A 138 1.54 15.62 -2.77
N VAL A 139 1.31 16.09 -3.99
CA VAL A 139 1.12 17.51 -4.34
C VAL A 139 -0.26 17.75 -4.95
N GLN A 140 -0.76 18.99 -4.82
CA GLN A 140 -2.02 19.42 -5.43
C GLN A 140 -1.83 20.73 -6.21
N PRO A 141 -2.34 20.84 -7.45
CA PRO A 141 -3.03 19.79 -8.21
C PRO A 141 -2.07 18.65 -8.64
N LEU A 142 -2.61 17.45 -8.85
CA LEU A 142 -1.83 16.31 -9.32
C LEU A 142 -1.30 16.55 -10.75
N PRO A 143 0.00 16.32 -11.02
CA PRO A 143 0.59 16.54 -12.35
C PRO A 143 0.06 15.47 -13.32
N VAL A 144 -0.47 15.87 -14.48
CA VAL A 144 -1.05 14.94 -15.46
C VAL A 144 0.02 14.25 -16.31
N ARG A 145 1.16 14.92 -16.54
CA ARG A 145 2.27 14.41 -17.34
C ARG A 145 3.58 14.50 -16.58
N MET A 146 4.54 13.66 -16.93
CA MET A 146 5.86 13.62 -16.30
C MET A 146 6.58 14.98 -16.36
N LYS A 147 6.43 15.72 -17.47
CA LYS A 147 7.02 17.07 -17.64
C LYS A 147 6.40 18.14 -16.72
N ASP A 148 5.25 17.86 -16.11
CA ASP A 148 4.55 18.77 -15.21
C ASP A 148 4.99 18.56 -13.75
N ILE A 149 5.83 17.56 -13.47
CA ILE A 149 6.40 17.31 -12.14
C ILE A 149 7.50 18.34 -11.88
N THR A 150 7.37 19.11 -10.79
CA THR A 150 8.41 20.05 -10.37
C THR A 150 9.60 19.32 -9.74
N ASP A 151 10.77 19.95 -9.78
CA ASP A 151 11.98 19.38 -9.18
C ASP A 151 11.81 19.06 -7.68
N ASP A 152 11.05 19.86 -6.95
CA ASP A 152 10.80 19.63 -5.51
C ASP A 152 9.85 18.45 -5.25
N SER A 153 9.00 18.12 -6.22
CA SER A 153 8.02 17.03 -6.10
C SER A 153 8.59 15.70 -6.55
N PHE A 154 9.60 15.69 -7.42
CA PHE A 154 10.20 14.46 -7.94
C PHE A 154 11.07 13.75 -6.89
N LEU A 155 10.87 12.45 -6.71
CA LEU A 155 11.71 11.62 -5.82
C LEU A 155 12.61 10.69 -6.65
N PHE A 156 12.03 9.79 -7.43
CA PHE A 156 12.77 8.90 -8.32
C PHE A 156 11.91 8.43 -9.50
N CYS A 157 12.59 7.85 -10.50
CA CYS A 157 11.98 7.14 -11.61
C CYS A 157 12.62 5.75 -11.71
N TYR A 158 11.80 4.71 -11.92
CA TYR A 158 12.26 3.33 -11.93
C TYR A 158 11.63 2.51 -13.05
N LYS A 159 12.45 1.66 -13.67
CA LYS A 159 12.05 0.71 -14.70
C LYS A 159 12.53 -0.70 -14.34
N PRO A 160 11.65 -1.63 -13.90
CA PRO A 160 12.04 -3.01 -13.67
C PRO A 160 12.44 -3.67 -14.99
N LEU A 161 13.63 -4.25 -15.06
CA LEU A 161 14.15 -4.89 -16.28
C LEU A 161 14.13 -6.41 -16.22
N ARG A 162 14.14 -7.01 -15.01
CA ARG A 162 14.21 -8.46 -14.84
C ARG A 162 12.82 -9.06 -14.73
N ARG A 163 12.58 -10.08 -15.55
CA ARG A 163 11.35 -10.86 -15.49
C ARG A 163 11.42 -11.92 -14.40
N LYS A 164 10.28 -12.35 -13.87
CA LYS A 164 10.09 -13.23 -12.72
C LYS A 164 10.98 -12.82 -11.55
N HIS A 165 11.09 -11.51 -11.30
CA HIS A 165 11.82 -10.94 -10.17
C HIS A 165 10.93 -9.96 -9.39
N ARG A 166 11.08 -9.95 -8.08
CA ARG A 166 10.59 -8.88 -7.20
C ARG A 166 11.67 -7.82 -7.11
N HIS A 167 11.32 -6.62 -7.54
CA HIS A 167 12.11 -5.43 -7.43
C HIS A 167 11.62 -4.65 -6.20
N THR A 168 12.43 -4.56 -5.15
CA THR A 168 12.09 -3.78 -3.95
C THR A 168 12.84 -2.46 -3.98
N LEU A 169 12.11 -1.35 -3.82
CA LEU A 169 12.64 0.01 -3.70
C LEU A 169 12.32 0.56 -2.30
N THR A 170 13.36 0.81 -1.49
CA THR A 170 13.19 1.39 -0.15
C THR A 170 13.60 2.86 -0.18
N LEU A 171 12.64 3.76 0.05
CA LEU A 171 12.89 5.19 0.17
C LEU A 171 13.24 5.53 1.61
N SER A 172 14.39 6.14 1.85
CA SER A 172 14.81 6.60 3.16
C SER A 172 15.48 7.97 3.10
N LYS A 173 15.61 8.64 4.25
CA LYS A 173 16.43 9.85 4.39
C LYS A 173 17.71 9.50 5.13
N THR A 174 18.84 9.95 4.59
CA THR A 174 20.12 9.89 5.31
C THR A 174 20.66 11.29 5.62
N LEU A 175 21.14 11.46 6.85
CA LEU A 175 21.80 12.68 7.30
C LEU A 175 23.27 12.63 6.88
N LYS A 176 23.60 13.24 5.74
CA LYS A 176 25.00 13.41 5.35
C LYS A 176 25.61 14.59 6.12
N ARG A 177 26.28 14.28 7.24
CA ARG A 177 27.15 15.25 7.92
C ARG A 177 28.33 15.57 7.02
N ARG A 178 28.40 16.81 6.51
CA ARG A 178 29.62 17.31 5.87
C ARG A 178 30.66 17.54 6.96
N LEU A 179 31.64 16.63 7.05
CA LEU A 179 32.74 16.66 8.02
C LEU A 179 33.50 18.00 8.11
N LEU A 180 33.34 18.91 7.13
CA LEU A 180 34.09 20.18 7.03
C LEU A 180 33.21 21.42 6.76
N SER A 181 31.88 21.32 6.87
CA SER A 181 30.99 22.47 6.61
C SER A 181 30.19 22.87 7.83
N LEU A 182 30.32 24.14 8.25
CA LEU A 182 29.46 24.77 9.26
C LEU A 182 28.00 24.94 8.79
N ARG A 183 27.71 24.66 7.52
CA ARG A 183 26.32 24.62 7.02
C ARG A 183 25.72 23.29 7.46
N GLY A 184 24.69 23.35 8.29
CA GLY A 184 24.06 22.22 8.98
C GLY A 184 23.79 20.99 8.12
N ALA A 185 23.55 19.86 8.79
CA ALA A 185 23.26 18.59 8.12
C ALA A 185 22.13 18.76 7.10
N ARG A 186 22.39 18.33 5.86
CA ARG A 186 21.38 18.31 4.80
C ARG A 186 20.84 16.89 4.69
N GLU A 187 19.53 16.76 4.77
CA GLU A 187 18.85 15.51 4.45
C GLU A 187 19.02 15.21 2.97
N VAL A 188 19.39 13.97 2.66
CA VAL A 188 19.51 13.47 1.30
C VAL A 188 18.59 12.26 1.17
N LEU A 189 17.75 12.26 0.13
CA LEU A 189 16.95 11.11 -0.22
C LEU A 189 17.88 9.97 -0.67
N GLN A 190 17.65 8.79 -0.13
CA GLN A 190 18.30 7.55 -0.52
C GLN A 190 17.21 6.58 -1.01
N VAL A 191 17.50 5.90 -2.12
CA VAL A 191 16.64 4.84 -2.66
C VAL A 191 17.49 3.60 -2.78
N ASP A 192 17.27 2.66 -1.87
CA ASP A 192 17.93 1.36 -1.91
C ASP A 192 17.12 0.42 -2.79
N ARG A 193 17.81 -0.37 -3.62
CA ARG A 193 17.19 -1.30 -4.54
C ARG A 193 17.68 -2.70 -4.26
N THR A 194 16.76 -3.65 -4.17
CA THR A 194 17.05 -5.08 -4.23
C THR A 194 16.23 -5.73 -5.34
N CYS A 195 16.77 -6.78 -5.93
CA CYS A 195 16.11 -7.52 -7.01
C CYS A 195 16.30 -9.01 -6.76
N VAL A 196 15.24 -9.69 -6.35
CA VAL A 196 15.26 -11.13 -6.03
C VAL A 196 14.36 -11.88 -6.99
N PRO A 197 14.69 -13.12 -7.41
CA PRO A 197 13.77 -13.93 -8.20
C PRO A 197 12.40 -14.04 -7.48
N VAL A 198 11.30 -13.85 -8.22
CA VAL A 198 9.98 -14.25 -7.73
C VAL A 198 10.05 -15.75 -7.57
N GLU A 199 9.71 -16.19 -6.37
CA GLU A 199 9.80 -17.59 -6.00
C GLU A 199 8.97 -18.43 -6.98
N SER A 200 9.56 -19.51 -7.49
CA SER A 200 8.80 -20.47 -8.28
C SER A 200 7.73 -21.10 -7.41
N ASP A 201 6.57 -21.40 -7.99
CA ASP A 201 5.44 -22.09 -7.34
C ASP A 201 5.83 -23.42 -6.64
N ALA A 202 7.03 -23.95 -6.90
CA ALA A 202 7.57 -25.17 -6.31
C ALA A 202 7.72 -25.14 -4.77
N ASP A 203 7.68 -23.98 -4.14
CA ASP A 203 7.85 -23.82 -2.68
C ASP A 203 6.60 -23.27 -1.98
N ILE A 204 5.40 -23.49 -2.52
CA ILE A 204 4.15 -23.07 -1.86
C ILE A 204 3.80 -24.01 -0.70
N LEU A 205 3.45 -23.43 0.46
CA LEU A 205 2.88 -24.15 1.59
C LEU A 205 1.50 -24.71 1.25
N ASP A 206 1.44 -25.99 0.89
CA ASP A 206 0.22 -26.67 0.49
C ASP A 206 -0.66 -27.05 1.68
N SER A 207 -1.61 -26.18 2.01
CA SER A 207 -2.66 -26.44 3.00
C SER A 207 -3.93 -27.08 2.39
N THR A 208 -3.94 -27.36 1.08
CA THR A 208 -5.14 -27.89 0.40
C THR A 208 -5.54 -29.27 0.89
N LYS A 209 -4.59 -29.98 1.53
CA LYS A 209 -4.75 -31.31 2.14
C LYS A 209 -5.22 -31.28 3.60
N LYS A 210 -5.42 -30.09 4.21
CA LYS A 210 -5.99 -30.02 5.56
C LYS A 210 -7.35 -30.71 5.57
N VAL A 211 -7.55 -31.57 6.57
CA VAL A 211 -8.79 -32.31 6.78
C VAL A 211 -9.69 -31.49 7.70
N TYR A 212 -10.97 -31.45 7.37
CA TYR A 212 -11.99 -30.78 8.17
C TYR A 212 -13.14 -31.74 8.44
N ASP A 213 -13.55 -31.81 9.70
CA ASP A 213 -14.83 -32.37 10.09
C ASP A 213 -15.95 -31.34 9.80
N THR A 214 -17.21 -31.75 9.89
CA THR A 214 -18.36 -30.89 9.59
C THR A 214 -19.43 -30.97 10.68
N CYS A 215 -19.98 -29.83 11.08
CA CYS A 215 -21.14 -29.75 11.95
C CYS A 215 -22.10 -28.62 11.54
N LYS A 216 -23.22 -28.50 12.26
CA LYS A 216 -24.18 -27.41 12.13
C LYS A 216 -24.21 -26.57 13.41
N ILE A 217 -24.11 -25.25 13.28
CA ILE A 217 -24.26 -24.28 14.37
C ILE A 217 -25.24 -23.21 13.90
N ASP A 218 -26.40 -23.12 14.57
CA ASP A 218 -27.50 -22.19 14.23
C ASP A 218 -27.77 -22.09 12.72
N GLY A 219 -27.89 -23.23 12.05
CA GLY A 219 -28.18 -23.34 10.61
C GLY A 219 -26.95 -23.30 9.68
N PHE A 220 -25.85 -22.66 10.09
CA PHE A 220 -24.63 -22.59 9.30
C PHE A 220 -23.93 -23.94 9.21
N THR A 221 -23.41 -24.27 8.02
CA THR A 221 -22.45 -25.38 7.85
C THR A 221 -21.07 -24.91 8.28
N VAL A 222 -20.51 -25.60 9.27
CA VAL A 222 -19.18 -25.30 9.80
C VAL A 222 -18.24 -26.45 9.50
N TYR A 223 -17.18 -26.17 8.76
CA TYR A 223 -16.04 -27.05 8.54
C TYR A 223 -14.96 -26.70 9.55
N TYR A 224 -14.51 -27.66 10.36
CA TYR A 224 -13.56 -27.37 11.44
C TYR A 224 -12.41 -28.38 11.46
N GLU A 225 -11.21 -27.89 11.76
CA GLU A 225 -10.02 -28.72 11.91
C GLU A 225 -10.18 -29.63 13.16
N PRO A 226 -9.93 -30.95 13.05
CA PRO A 226 -10.02 -31.86 14.18
C PRO A 226 -9.23 -31.37 15.40
N GLY A 227 -9.88 -31.36 16.56
CA GLY A 227 -9.29 -30.88 17.82
C GLY A 227 -9.33 -29.36 18.05
N VAL A 228 -9.90 -28.56 17.13
CA VAL A 228 -10.01 -27.10 17.36
C VAL A 228 -10.88 -26.74 18.56
N PHE A 229 -11.94 -27.53 18.84
CA PHE A 229 -12.81 -27.32 20.01
C PHE A 229 -12.15 -27.73 21.34
N ALA A 230 -10.96 -28.33 21.32
CA ALA A 230 -10.17 -28.55 22.53
C ALA A 230 -9.45 -27.27 23.01
N VAL A 231 -9.43 -26.20 22.20
CA VAL A 231 -8.95 -24.87 22.62
C VAL A 231 -9.91 -24.34 23.68
N LEU A 232 -9.36 -23.95 24.84
CA LEU A 232 -10.14 -23.56 26.01
C LEU A 232 -11.13 -22.44 25.66
N ASN A 233 -12.40 -22.62 26.04
CA ASN A 233 -13.53 -21.71 25.79
C ASN A 233 -13.91 -21.48 24.31
N PHE A 234 -13.16 -22.00 23.34
CA PHE A 234 -13.40 -21.70 21.93
C PHE A 234 -14.78 -22.14 21.45
N GLU A 235 -15.19 -23.38 21.75
CA GLU A 235 -16.51 -23.89 21.33
C GLU A 235 -17.66 -23.06 21.90
N HIS A 236 -17.57 -22.68 23.18
CA HIS A 236 -18.59 -21.87 23.83
C HIS A 236 -18.68 -20.48 23.16
N THR A 237 -17.53 -19.82 22.96
CA THR A 237 -17.47 -18.48 22.36
C THR A 237 -17.97 -18.49 20.92
N ILE A 238 -17.52 -19.42 20.07
CA ILE A 238 -17.91 -19.41 18.66
C ILE A 238 -19.41 -19.72 18.48
N ARG A 239 -20.00 -20.56 19.34
CA ARG A 239 -21.45 -20.80 19.34
C ARG A 239 -22.21 -19.55 19.75
N ALA A 240 -21.77 -18.85 20.80
CA ALA A 240 -22.38 -17.59 21.22
C ALA A 240 -22.29 -16.52 20.12
N ASP A 241 -21.14 -16.41 19.45
CA ASP A 241 -20.93 -15.47 18.34
C ASP A 241 -21.82 -15.77 17.13
N ILE A 242 -21.93 -17.04 16.73
CA ILE A 242 -22.78 -17.44 15.61
C ILE A 242 -24.27 -17.22 15.97
N ALA A 243 -24.68 -17.51 17.20
CA ALA A 243 -26.03 -17.18 17.67
C ALA A 243 -26.30 -15.68 17.61
N GLN A 244 -25.33 -14.85 18.05
CA GLN A 244 -25.44 -13.40 18.01
C GLN A 244 -25.48 -12.86 16.56
N LEU A 245 -24.70 -13.44 15.65
CA LEU A 245 -24.78 -13.16 14.21
C LEU A 245 -26.19 -13.38 13.67
N VAL A 246 -26.82 -14.52 13.99
CA VAL A 246 -28.20 -14.82 13.58
C VAL A 246 -29.20 -13.81 14.13
N CYS A 247 -29.02 -13.38 15.38
CA CYS A 247 -29.87 -12.36 16.02
C CYS A 247 -29.75 -10.96 15.38
N LEU A 248 -28.54 -10.58 14.95
CA LEU A 248 -28.26 -9.23 14.43
C LEU A 248 -28.62 -9.07 12.94
N LEU A 249 -28.61 -10.16 12.15
CA LEU A 249 -28.90 -10.10 10.73
C LEU A 249 -30.41 -10.04 10.44
N PRO A 250 -30.85 -9.29 9.41
CA PRO A 250 -32.23 -9.37 8.91
C PRO A 250 -32.57 -10.81 8.53
N ARG A 251 -33.75 -11.32 8.93
CA ARG A 251 -34.15 -12.73 8.73
C ARG A 251 -33.95 -13.24 7.31
N GLY A 252 -34.35 -12.45 6.31
CA GLY A 252 -34.20 -12.82 4.89
C GLY A 252 -32.73 -12.89 4.44
N ALA A 253 -31.87 -12.03 4.99
CA ALA A 253 -30.44 -12.08 4.73
C ALA A 253 -29.78 -13.29 5.42
N CYS A 254 -30.12 -13.52 6.69
CA CYS A 254 -29.63 -14.65 7.46
C CYS A 254 -29.94 -15.99 6.76
N ALA A 255 -31.17 -16.19 6.28
CA ALA A 255 -31.56 -17.41 5.57
C ALA A 255 -30.75 -17.65 4.28
N LYS A 256 -30.42 -16.58 3.53
CA LYS A 256 -29.55 -16.68 2.35
C LYS A 256 -28.12 -17.06 2.75
N LEU A 257 -27.58 -16.39 3.78
CA LEU A 257 -26.22 -16.62 4.26
C LEU A 257 -26.04 -18.03 4.84
N GLN A 258 -26.99 -18.54 5.63
CA GLN A 258 -26.96 -19.91 6.18
C GLN A 258 -26.96 -20.99 5.10
N ARG A 259 -27.64 -20.73 3.96
CA ARG A 259 -27.76 -21.68 2.86
C ARG A 259 -26.50 -21.69 1.98
N ASP A 260 -25.98 -20.52 1.63
CA ASP A 260 -25.00 -20.38 0.54
C ASP A 260 -23.57 -20.06 1.03
N THR A 261 -23.35 -19.94 2.34
CA THR A 261 -22.04 -19.59 2.91
C THR A 261 -21.64 -20.55 4.03
N HIS A 262 -20.45 -21.11 3.89
CA HIS A 262 -19.84 -21.98 4.89
C HIS A 262 -18.84 -21.21 5.76
N ILE A 263 -18.62 -21.73 6.97
CA ILE A 263 -17.59 -21.23 7.89
C ILE A 263 -16.49 -22.28 7.98
N TYR A 264 -15.25 -21.89 7.70
CA TYR A 264 -14.06 -22.71 7.95
C TYR A 264 -13.39 -22.28 9.25
N ILE A 265 -13.05 -23.22 10.10
CA ILE A 265 -12.38 -22.96 11.37
C ILE A 265 -11.11 -23.79 11.44
N ASN A 266 -9.97 -23.11 11.55
CA ASN A 266 -8.68 -23.75 11.73
C ASN A 266 -8.25 -23.66 13.19
N LYS A 267 -7.51 -24.66 13.65
CA LYS A 267 -6.75 -24.54 14.89
C LYS A 267 -5.64 -23.50 14.70
N SER A 268 -4.92 -23.61 13.58
CA SER A 268 -3.99 -22.61 13.06
C SER A 268 -3.83 -22.76 11.55
N LEU A 269 -3.47 -21.69 10.85
CA LEU A 269 -3.21 -21.73 9.41
C LEU A 269 -1.96 -20.92 9.06
N THR A 270 -1.12 -21.51 8.24
CA THR A 270 0.01 -20.83 7.60
C THR A 270 -0.12 -21.05 6.10
N TYR A 271 0.07 -19.99 5.31
CA TYR A 271 -0.01 -20.04 3.86
C TYR A 271 1.12 -19.23 3.21
N GLY A 272 1.17 -19.20 1.88
CA GLY A 272 2.21 -18.52 1.13
C GLY A 272 3.35 -19.47 0.77
N THR A 273 4.59 -18.99 0.79
CA THR A 273 5.75 -19.80 0.38
C THR A 273 6.55 -20.29 1.60
N LEU A 274 7.37 -21.32 1.43
CA LEU A 274 8.25 -21.85 2.47
C LEU A 274 9.25 -20.81 3.01
N ARG A 275 9.64 -19.86 2.17
CA ARG A 275 10.59 -18.79 2.51
C ARG A 275 9.92 -17.58 3.14
N CYS A 276 8.69 -17.28 2.73
CA CYS A 276 7.88 -16.21 3.29
C CYS A 276 6.53 -16.75 3.80
N PRO A 277 6.55 -17.59 4.85
CA PRO A 277 5.33 -18.14 5.40
C PRO A 277 4.51 -17.05 6.10
N VAL A 278 3.24 -16.94 5.74
CA VAL A 278 2.28 -16.06 6.41
C VAL A 278 1.52 -16.86 7.44
N VAL A 279 1.79 -16.61 8.73
CA VAL A 279 0.99 -17.15 9.83
C VAL A 279 -0.31 -16.35 9.89
N ALA A 280 -1.38 -16.95 9.39
CA ALA A 280 -2.68 -16.30 9.26
C ALA A 280 -3.31 -16.07 10.64
N ARG A 281 -3.97 -14.93 10.83
CA ARG A 281 -4.60 -14.53 12.08
C ARG A 281 -5.93 -13.86 11.82
N GLY A 282 -6.84 -13.96 12.79
CA GLY A 282 -8.16 -13.33 12.72
C GLY A 282 -9.14 -14.12 11.87
N CYS A 283 -10.02 -13.39 11.20
CA CYS A 283 -11.10 -13.91 10.37
C CYS A 283 -11.07 -13.18 9.03
N CYS A 284 -11.49 -13.84 7.94
CA CYS A 284 -11.73 -13.15 6.68
C CYS A 284 -12.85 -13.81 5.86
N TYR A 285 -13.44 -13.01 5.00
CA TYR A 285 -14.22 -13.48 3.87
C TYR A 285 -13.34 -13.66 2.62
N HIS A 286 -13.49 -14.80 1.93
CA HIS A 286 -12.88 -15.04 0.62
C HIS A 286 -13.88 -14.69 -0.50
N PRO A 287 -13.69 -13.61 -1.26
CA PRO A 287 -14.67 -13.16 -2.25
C PRO A 287 -14.82 -14.11 -3.45
N LEU A 288 -15.97 -14.05 -4.12
CA LEU A 288 -16.15 -14.71 -5.41
C LEU A 288 -15.16 -14.14 -6.44
N GLY A 289 -14.54 -15.01 -7.24
CA GLY A 289 -13.42 -14.67 -8.12
C GLY A 289 -12.05 -14.75 -7.43
N GLY A 290 -12.00 -15.09 -6.13
CA GLY A 290 -10.78 -15.23 -5.34
C GLY A 290 -10.08 -16.59 -5.46
N ALA A 291 -10.61 -17.55 -6.23
CA ALA A 291 -10.06 -18.89 -6.35
C ALA A 291 -8.58 -18.92 -6.78
N ASP A 292 -8.16 -18.07 -7.71
CA ASP A 292 -6.77 -18.01 -8.17
C ASP A 292 -5.82 -17.55 -7.07
N TRP A 293 -6.25 -16.58 -6.24
CA TRP A 293 -5.47 -16.14 -5.08
C TRP A 293 -5.33 -17.27 -4.06
N LEU A 294 -6.42 -18.00 -3.76
CA LEU A 294 -6.38 -19.15 -2.86
C LEU A 294 -5.38 -20.20 -3.37
N LYS A 295 -5.48 -20.57 -4.65
CA LYS A 295 -4.58 -21.55 -5.27
C LYS A 295 -3.11 -21.11 -5.22
N LYS A 296 -2.82 -19.85 -5.58
CA LYS A 296 -1.46 -19.27 -5.57
C LYS A 296 -0.86 -19.25 -4.16
N ASN A 297 -1.69 -19.20 -3.12
CA ASN A 297 -1.24 -19.20 -1.73
C ASN A 297 -1.27 -20.59 -1.08
N GLY A 298 -1.50 -21.66 -1.85
CA GLY A 298 -1.53 -23.03 -1.30
C GLY A 298 -2.76 -23.32 -0.45
N LEU A 299 -3.86 -22.58 -0.67
CA LEU A 299 -5.14 -22.75 0.00
C LEU A 299 -6.12 -23.50 -0.91
N THR A 300 -7.07 -24.21 -0.31
CA THR A 300 -8.12 -24.89 -1.08
C THR A 300 -9.09 -23.89 -1.70
N VAL A 301 -9.30 -24.02 -3.02
CA VAL A 301 -10.24 -23.16 -3.78
C VAL A 301 -11.70 -23.32 -3.32
N LYS A 302 -12.02 -24.39 -2.60
CA LYS A 302 -13.36 -24.62 -2.00
C LYS A 302 -13.74 -23.58 -0.95
N LYS A 303 -12.76 -22.81 -0.43
CA LYS A 303 -12.98 -21.70 0.50
C LYS A 303 -13.48 -20.43 -0.19
N GLU A 304 -13.48 -20.38 -1.52
CA GLU A 304 -14.07 -19.25 -2.25
C GLU A 304 -15.53 -19.03 -1.83
N GLY A 305 -15.90 -17.79 -1.57
CA GLY A 305 -17.21 -17.42 -1.06
C GLY A 305 -17.47 -17.83 0.39
N CYS A 306 -16.48 -18.27 1.16
CA CYS A 306 -16.65 -18.69 2.55
C CYS A 306 -16.04 -17.68 3.53
N VAL A 307 -16.47 -17.75 4.80
CA VAL A 307 -15.81 -17.07 5.92
C VAL A 307 -14.83 -18.05 6.55
N GLU A 308 -13.63 -17.62 6.86
CA GLU A 308 -12.58 -18.43 7.46
C GLU A 308 -12.03 -17.79 8.73
N ILE A 309 -12.04 -18.55 9.82
CA ILE A 309 -11.28 -18.27 11.04
C ILE A 309 -9.94 -18.99 10.92
N PHE A 310 -8.87 -18.21 10.85
CA PHE A 310 -7.53 -18.71 10.57
C PHE A 310 -6.83 -19.38 11.75
N ASP A 311 -7.16 -18.94 12.96
CA ASP A 311 -6.51 -19.36 14.19
C ASP A 311 -7.48 -19.19 15.35
N ALA A 312 -7.78 -20.28 16.06
CA ALA A 312 -8.82 -20.28 17.09
C ALA A 312 -8.43 -19.42 18.31
N GLU A 313 -7.16 -19.47 18.72
CA GLU A 313 -6.66 -18.64 19.82
C GLU A 313 -6.62 -17.16 19.45
N GLY A 314 -6.12 -16.84 18.26
CA GLY A 314 -6.11 -15.49 17.69
C GLY A 314 -7.52 -14.91 17.56
N TYR A 315 -8.49 -15.73 17.17
CA TYR A 315 -9.90 -15.34 17.13
C TYR A 315 -10.42 -14.96 18.52
N LEU A 316 -10.21 -15.79 19.55
CA LEU A 316 -10.61 -15.48 20.93
C LEU A 316 -10.01 -14.16 21.42
N ASN A 317 -8.71 -13.96 21.19
CA ASN A 317 -8.02 -12.73 21.56
C ASN A 317 -8.63 -11.50 20.85
N SER A 318 -8.99 -11.65 19.57
CA SER A 318 -9.58 -10.56 18.79
C SER A 318 -11.03 -10.29 19.16
N ASN A 319 -11.83 -11.31 19.47
CA ASN A 319 -13.27 -11.19 19.75
C ASN A 319 -13.55 -10.13 20.82
N HIS A 320 -12.76 -10.11 21.90
CA HIS A 320 -12.91 -9.15 22.99
C HIS A 320 -12.89 -7.67 22.54
N HIS A 321 -12.27 -7.35 21.41
CA HIS A 321 -12.23 -5.99 20.87
C HIS A 321 -13.44 -5.63 20.01
N TRP A 322 -14.19 -6.62 19.53
CA TRP A 322 -15.33 -6.45 18.62
C TRP A 322 -16.68 -6.70 19.29
N GLY A 323 -16.68 -7.32 20.47
CA GLY A 323 -17.89 -7.82 21.14
C GLY A 323 -18.40 -9.13 20.53
N THR A 324 -19.32 -9.79 21.23
CA THR A 324 -19.89 -11.08 20.82
C THR A 324 -20.49 -11.01 19.41
N GLY A 325 -20.02 -11.88 18.52
CA GLY A 325 -20.44 -11.95 17.12
C GLY A 325 -19.96 -10.80 16.22
N GLY A 326 -19.30 -9.77 16.75
CA GLY A 326 -18.95 -8.55 16.01
C GLY A 326 -18.05 -8.83 14.79
N VAL A 327 -17.02 -9.65 14.96
CA VAL A 327 -16.12 -10.08 13.85
C VAL A 327 -16.91 -10.84 12.78
N LEU A 328 -17.79 -11.76 13.16
CA LEU A 328 -18.58 -12.51 12.19
C LEU A 328 -19.59 -11.63 11.47
N VAL A 329 -20.25 -10.69 12.16
CA VAL A 329 -21.16 -9.74 11.51
C VAL A 329 -20.41 -8.91 10.46
N HIS A 330 -19.18 -8.49 10.77
CA HIS A 330 -18.32 -7.80 9.81
C HIS A 330 -18.06 -8.68 8.56
N GLU A 331 -17.53 -9.90 8.74
CA GLU A 331 -17.21 -10.77 7.60
C GLU A 331 -18.45 -11.18 6.79
N PHE A 332 -19.58 -11.48 7.45
CA PHE A 332 -20.82 -11.82 6.77
C PHE A 332 -21.48 -10.63 6.06
N SER A 333 -21.15 -9.39 6.46
CA SER A 333 -21.52 -8.20 5.69
C SER A 333 -20.79 -8.17 4.34
N HIS A 334 -19.50 -8.54 4.31
CA HIS A 334 -18.77 -8.69 3.04
C HIS A 334 -19.36 -9.79 2.16
N VAL A 335 -19.69 -10.94 2.75
CA VAL A 335 -20.37 -12.04 2.05
C VAL A 335 -21.66 -11.53 1.40
N PHE A 336 -22.50 -10.81 2.15
CA PHE A 336 -23.78 -10.35 1.64
C PHE A 336 -23.61 -9.35 0.50
N HIS A 337 -22.68 -8.41 0.66
CA HIS A 337 -22.32 -7.42 -0.35
C HIS A 337 -21.82 -8.09 -1.63
N ASN A 338 -20.90 -9.06 -1.53
CA ASN A 338 -20.33 -9.72 -2.70
C ASN A 338 -21.31 -10.67 -3.41
N LYS A 339 -22.12 -11.43 -2.67
CA LYS A 339 -22.96 -12.50 -3.26
C LYS A 339 -24.38 -12.08 -3.60
N PHE A 340 -24.97 -11.16 -2.84
CA PHE A 340 -26.42 -10.94 -2.86
C PHE A 340 -26.85 -9.52 -3.21
N CYS A 341 -25.93 -8.56 -3.22
CA CYS A 341 -26.20 -7.23 -3.76
C CYS A 341 -26.05 -7.26 -5.29
N GLU A 342 -26.92 -6.51 -5.97
CA GLU A 342 -26.75 -6.20 -7.40
C GLU A 342 -25.42 -5.49 -7.60
N ASP A 343 -24.67 -5.90 -8.64
CA ASP A 343 -23.31 -5.43 -8.95
C ASP A 343 -22.25 -5.67 -7.86
N GLY A 344 -22.55 -6.53 -6.86
CA GLY A 344 -21.58 -6.91 -5.84
C GLY A 344 -20.99 -5.69 -5.12
N TYR A 345 -19.66 -5.60 -5.10
CA TYR A 345 -18.92 -4.48 -4.50
C TYR A 345 -19.11 -3.13 -5.21
N ASP A 346 -19.58 -3.15 -6.46
CA ASP A 346 -19.83 -1.96 -7.26
C ASP A 346 -21.26 -1.43 -7.07
N ASN A 347 -22.02 -1.97 -6.11
CA ASN A 347 -23.39 -1.54 -5.83
C ASN A 347 -23.47 -0.02 -5.59
N PRO A 348 -24.20 0.73 -6.43
CA PRO A 348 -24.19 2.20 -6.37
C PRO A 348 -24.77 2.73 -5.05
N ASN A 349 -25.79 2.07 -4.48
CA ASN A 349 -26.40 2.51 -3.23
C ASN A 349 -25.43 2.38 -2.05
N ILE A 350 -24.65 1.30 -2.00
CA ILE A 350 -23.64 1.09 -0.95
C ILE A 350 -22.51 2.11 -1.10
N ARG A 351 -22.04 2.35 -2.34
CA ARG A 351 -21.02 3.36 -2.63
C ARG A 351 -21.48 4.77 -2.22
N ASP A 352 -22.73 5.12 -2.49
CA ASP A 352 -23.28 6.42 -2.12
C ASP A 352 -23.40 6.56 -0.59
N ALA A 353 -23.85 5.51 0.11
CA ALA A 353 -23.89 5.50 1.57
C ALA A 353 -22.49 5.64 2.19
N TYR A 354 -21.49 4.95 1.63
CA TYR A 354 -20.09 5.09 2.02
C TYR A 354 -19.57 6.51 1.83
N ASN A 355 -19.80 7.11 0.66
CA ASN A 355 -19.38 8.48 0.37
C ASN A 355 -20.02 9.50 1.33
N VAL A 356 -21.31 9.31 1.68
CA VAL A 356 -21.99 10.12 2.69
C VAL A 356 -21.35 9.96 4.06
N ALA A 357 -21.01 8.73 4.46
CA ALA A 357 -20.35 8.44 5.74
C ALA A 357 -18.95 9.05 5.81
N MET A 358 -18.16 8.95 4.74
CA MET A 358 -16.84 9.58 4.61
C MET A 358 -16.93 11.11 4.65
N GLY A 359 -17.89 11.71 3.93
CA GLY A 359 -18.11 13.16 3.95
C GLY A 359 -18.51 13.67 5.35
N LYS A 360 -19.22 12.85 6.12
CA LYS A 360 -19.57 13.11 7.53
C LYS A 360 -18.48 12.71 8.52
N LYS A 361 -17.35 12.16 8.05
CA LYS A 361 -16.23 11.70 8.90
C LYS A 361 -16.67 10.69 9.98
N LEU A 362 -17.66 9.85 9.67
CA LEU A 362 -18.17 8.88 10.64
C LEU A 362 -17.12 7.82 11.01
N TYR A 363 -16.13 7.61 10.14
CA TYR A 363 -15.03 6.69 10.39
C TYR A 363 -13.87 7.30 11.19
N ASP A 364 -13.81 8.62 11.34
CA ASP A 364 -12.73 9.29 12.10
C ASP A 364 -12.82 8.96 13.59
N ASN A 365 -13.99 8.57 14.08
CA ASN A 365 -14.24 8.25 15.49
C ASN A 365 -15.16 7.02 15.62
N VAL A 366 -14.80 5.90 15.00
CA VAL A 366 -15.52 4.64 15.24
C VAL A 366 -15.25 4.22 16.68
N ARG A 367 -16.28 4.28 17.53
CA ARG A 367 -16.21 3.63 18.83
C ARG A 367 -16.29 2.12 18.61
N VAL A 368 -15.14 1.47 18.52
CA VAL A 368 -15.03 0.02 18.72
C VAL A 368 -15.28 -0.24 20.21
N HIS A 369 -16.56 -0.35 20.57
CA HIS A 369 -16.97 -0.80 21.89
C HIS A 369 -16.88 -2.33 21.90
N GLY A 370 -15.94 -2.86 22.68
CA GLY A 370 -16.03 -4.23 23.22
C GLY A 370 -16.93 -4.25 24.43
#